data_AF-A0A2N0VA46-F1
#
_entry.id   AF-A0A2N0VA46-F1
#
_cell.length_a   1.000
_cell.length_b   1.000
_cell.length_c   1.000
_cell.angle_alpha   90.00
_cell.angle_beta   90.00
_cell.angle_gamma   90.00
#
_symmetry.space_group_name_H-M   'P 1'
#
loop_
_entity.id
_entity.type
_entity.pdbx_description
1 polymer ?
#
loop_
_entity_poly.entity_id
_entity_poly.type
_entity_poly.pdbx_seq_one_letter_code
_entity_poly.pdbx_strand_id
1 'polypeptide(L)'
;MLKQFIVLFLLCCLPACAGLGLGLDNRRVQNAFETSKARLEQKATAGQITWVQAAKETRDMDKHLAGRTDLDANWKYDQDDEEYHAYCIALAERLDRQQISFAEFNALRLERFNLIQARRQSLNYQR
;
A
#
# COMPACT_ATOMS: atom_id res chain seq x y z
N MET A 1 -18.42 -36.41 -10.62
CA MET A 1 -18.30 -36.07 -9.19
C MET A 1 -16.92 -35.49 -8.93
N LEU A 2 -16.87 -34.19 -8.58
CA LEU A 2 -16.03 -33.55 -7.55
C LEU A 2 -14.60 -34.15 -7.36
N LYS A 3 -13.49 -33.42 -7.55
CA LYS A 3 -13.14 -32.18 -6.83
C LYS A 3 -12.06 -31.38 -7.57
N GLN A 4 -12.26 -30.07 -7.58
CA GLN A 4 -11.29 -29.02 -7.85
C GLN A 4 -10.20 -29.03 -6.77
N PHE A 5 -8.93 -28.88 -7.17
CA PHE A 5 -7.90 -28.28 -6.33
C PHE A 5 -6.94 -27.50 -7.24
N ILE A 6 -7.35 -26.27 -7.57
CA ILE A 6 -6.45 -25.21 -8.02
C ILE A 6 -6.19 -24.38 -6.77
N VAL A 7 -5.01 -24.51 -6.15
CA VAL A 7 -4.27 -23.40 -5.53
C VAL A 7 -2.84 -23.92 -5.31
N LEU A 8 -1.90 -23.53 -6.18
CA LEU A 8 -0.50 -23.48 -5.77
C LEU A 8 0.00 -22.06 -6.02
N PHE A 9 0.17 -21.38 -4.90
CA PHE A 9 0.73 -20.04 -4.71
C PHE A 9 2.05 -19.92 -5.47
N LEU A 10 2.05 -19.11 -6.52
CA LEU A 10 3.26 -18.80 -7.30
C LEU A 10 3.22 -17.30 -7.55
N LEU A 11 3.98 -16.54 -6.76
CA LEU A 11 4.51 -15.20 -7.06
C LEU A 11 5.49 -14.76 -5.95
N CYS A 12 6.53 -15.57 -5.75
CA CYS A 12 7.79 -15.09 -5.18
C CYS A 12 8.75 -14.87 -6.35
N CYS A 13 8.75 -13.68 -6.94
CA CYS A 13 9.73 -13.31 -7.96
C CYS A 13 10.46 -12.02 -7.58
N LEU A 14 11.68 -12.25 -7.06
CA LEU A 14 12.95 -11.53 -7.32
C LEU A 14 13.04 -10.02 -7.09
N PRO A 15 14.07 -9.60 -6.31
CA PRO A 15 14.85 -8.43 -6.67
C PRO A 15 16.30 -8.85 -6.92
N ALA A 16 16.67 -8.99 -8.18
CA ALA A 16 18.07 -9.03 -8.59
C ALA A 16 18.31 -8.00 -9.70
N CYS A 17 19.03 -6.94 -9.32
CA CYS A 17 20.12 -6.27 -10.06
C CYS A 17 20.06 -4.74 -10.14
N ALA A 18 21.22 -4.17 -9.80
CA ALA A 18 21.86 -2.94 -10.28
C ALA A 18 21.44 -1.58 -9.69
N GLY A 19 22.47 -0.80 -9.33
CA GLY A 19 22.41 0.61 -8.93
C GLY A 19 23.11 0.93 -7.61
N LEU A 20 24.45 0.88 -7.58
CA LEU A 20 25.25 1.46 -6.49
C LEU A 20 25.08 2.99 -6.46
N GLY A 21 24.90 3.56 -5.27
CA GLY A 21 25.39 4.91 -4.96
C GLY A 21 24.48 5.81 -4.14
N LEU A 22 23.19 5.94 -4.50
CA LEU A 22 22.31 7.00 -3.94
C LEU A 22 20.91 6.50 -3.50
N GLY A 23 20.72 5.19 -3.34
CA GLY A 23 19.38 4.59 -3.16
C GLY A 23 19.23 3.54 -2.07
N LEU A 24 20.25 3.30 -1.23
CA LEU A 24 20.18 2.27 -0.20
C LEU A 24 19.27 2.67 0.98
N ASP A 25 19.32 3.93 1.41
CA ASP A 25 18.53 4.39 2.55
C ASP A 25 17.05 4.51 2.19
N ASN A 26 16.72 5.06 1.01
CA ASN A 26 15.34 5.06 0.50
C ASN A 26 14.78 3.63 0.36
N ARG A 27 15.58 2.66 -0.11
CA ARG A 27 15.14 1.26 -0.20
C ARG A 27 14.90 0.64 1.19
N ARG A 28 15.74 0.95 2.18
CA ARG A 28 15.56 0.47 3.56
C ARG A 28 14.29 1.04 4.20
N VAL A 29 14.04 2.34 4.01
CA VAL A 29 12.82 3.00 4.49
C VAL A 29 11.59 2.39 3.84
N GLN A 30 11.61 2.23 2.51
CA GLN A 30 10.52 1.57 1.78
C GLN A 30 10.26 0.16 2.31
N ASN A 31 11.30 -0.65 2.50
CA ASN A 31 11.16 -2.01 3.01
C ASN A 31 10.58 -2.03 4.44
N ALA A 32 10.99 -1.09 5.29
CA ALA A 32 10.46 -0.96 6.65
C ALA A 32 8.98 -0.55 6.64
N PHE A 33 8.61 0.38 5.75
CA PHE A 33 7.22 0.78 5.54
C PHE A 33 6.35 -0.40 5.08
N GLU A 34 6.75 -1.09 4.01
CA GLU A 34 5.99 -2.24 3.49
C GLU A 34 5.89 -3.38 4.51
N THR A 35 6.96 -3.64 5.27
CA THR A 35 6.94 -4.64 6.35
C THR A 35 5.93 -4.27 7.45
N SER A 36 5.91 -2.99 7.83
CA SER A 36 5.00 -2.49 8.86
C SER A 36 3.54 -2.51 8.38
N LYS A 37 3.30 -2.08 7.15
CA LYS A 37 1.99 -2.19 6.49
C LYS A 37 1.51 -3.64 6.41
N ALA A 38 2.35 -4.58 5.95
CA ALA A 38 2.01 -5.99 5.90
C ALA A 38 1.66 -6.56 7.28
N ARG A 39 2.34 -6.12 8.34
CA ARG A 39 2.01 -6.49 9.72
C ARG A 39 0.64 -5.98 10.14
N LEU A 40 0.27 -4.74 9.78
CA LEU A 40 -1.06 -4.20 10.05
C LEU A 40 -2.15 -5.00 9.32
N GLU A 41 -1.93 -5.33 8.03
CA GLU A 41 -2.86 -6.15 7.25
C GLU A 41 -3.01 -7.56 7.83
N GLN A 42 -1.93 -8.17 8.34
CA GLN A 42 -1.99 -9.46 9.04
C GLN A 42 -2.82 -9.37 10.33
N LYS A 43 -2.62 -8.31 11.14
CA LYS A 43 -3.42 -8.08 12.35
C LYS A 43 -4.90 -7.90 12.02
N ALA A 44 -5.22 -7.16 10.96
CA ALA A 44 -6.59 -6.95 10.52
C ALA A 44 -7.23 -8.26 10.02
N THR A 45 -6.48 -9.04 9.23
CA THR A 45 -6.91 -10.36 8.75
C THR A 45 -7.17 -11.33 9.91
N ALA A 46 -6.34 -11.28 10.95
CA ALA A 46 -6.49 -12.09 12.16
C ALA A 46 -7.57 -11.56 13.12
N GLY A 47 -8.26 -10.45 12.79
CA GLY A 47 -9.29 -9.83 13.64
C GLY A 47 -8.76 -9.16 14.91
N GLN A 48 -7.44 -8.92 15.01
CA GLN A 48 -6.82 -8.26 16.16
C GLN A 48 -7.03 -6.74 16.15
N ILE A 49 -7.20 -6.17 14.95
CA ILE A 49 -7.60 -4.78 14.72
C ILE A 49 -8.64 -4.76 13.57
N THR A 50 -9.38 -3.67 13.40
CA THR A 50 -10.26 -3.51 12.24
C THR A 50 -9.47 -3.11 11.00
N TRP A 51 -10.02 -3.33 9.80
CA TRP A 51 -9.38 -2.86 8.57
C TRP A 51 -9.28 -1.34 8.51
N VAL A 52 -10.27 -0.63 9.07
CA VAL A 52 -10.22 0.84 9.19
C VAL A 52 -9.05 1.30 10.04
N GLN A 53 -8.78 0.61 11.15
CA GLN A 53 -7.64 0.94 12.00
C GLN A 53 -6.32 0.70 11.27
N ALA A 54 -6.17 -0.45 10.60
CA ALA A 54 -4.99 -0.75 9.79
C ALA A 54 -4.74 0.31 8.70
N ALA A 55 -5.79 0.76 8.01
CA ALA A 55 -5.70 1.80 6.98
C ALA A 55 -5.27 3.16 7.55
N LYS A 56 -5.82 3.56 8.71
CA LYS A 56 -5.45 4.81 9.40
C LYS A 56 -3.99 4.78 9.88
N GLU A 57 -3.56 3.71 10.52
CA GLU A 57 -2.17 3.56 11.00
C GLU A 57 -1.17 3.56 9.82
N THR A 58 -1.55 2.98 8.67
CA THR A 58 -0.71 3.02 7.46
C THR A 58 -0.57 4.45 6.92
N ARG A 59 -1.67 5.21 6.86
CA ARG A 59 -1.63 6.63 6.46
C ARG A 59 -0.76 7.47 7.39
N ASP A 60 -0.93 7.28 8.69
CA ASP A 60 -0.23 8.08 9.69
C ASP A 60 1.28 7.76 9.68
N MET A 61 1.65 6.49 9.44
CA MET A 61 3.03 6.08 9.18
C MET A 61 3.62 6.75 7.93
N ASP A 62 2.87 6.80 6.84
CA ASP A 62 3.30 7.43 5.58
C ASP A 62 3.54 8.94 5.77
N LYS A 63 2.59 9.64 6.40
CA LYS A 63 2.73 11.05 6.79
C LYS A 63 3.94 11.28 7.69
N HIS A 64 4.14 10.41 8.67
CA HIS A 64 5.26 10.54 9.60
C HIS A 64 6.60 10.43 8.87
N LEU A 65 6.73 9.49 7.92
CA LEU A 65 7.95 9.34 7.12
C LEU A 65 8.23 10.58 6.25
N ALA A 66 7.21 11.23 5.69
CA ALA A 66 7.38 12.49 4.96
C ALA A 66 7.81 13.67 5.85
N GLY A 67 7.49 13.62 7.15
CA GLY A 67 7.88 14.65 8.12
C GLY A 67 9.28 14.48 8.71
N ARG A 68 9.99 13.39 8.37
CA ARG A 68 11.32 13.09 8.91
C ARG A 68 12.41 13.81 8.12
N THR A 69 13.25 14.58 8.82
CA THR A 69 14.37 15.33 8.25
C THR A 69 15.65 14.50 8.12
N ASP A 70 15.72 13.34 8.76
CA ASP A 70 16.87 12.43 8.76
C ASP A 70 16.81 11.38 7.65
N LEU A 71 15.68 11.28 6.96
CA LEU A 71 15.53 10.51 5.74
C LEU A 71 15.82 11.45 4.58
N ASP A 72 16.80 11.08 3.76
CA ASP A 72 17.17 11.81 2.54
C ASP A 72 15.88 12.16 1.76
N ALA A 73 15.72 13.42 1.37
CA ALA A 73 14.45 14.17 1.15
C ALA A 73 13.45 13.67 0.08
N ASN A 74 13.38 12.36 -0.16
CA ASN A 74 12.68 11.72 -1.26
C ASN A 74 11.36 11.08 -0.85
N TRP A 75 11.14 10.79 0.45
CA TRP A 75 9.82 10.37 0.91
C TRP A 75 8.88 11.57 0.88
N LYS A 76 7.87 11.50 0.03
CA LYS A 76 6.89 12.56 -0.15
C LYS A 76 5.52 12.04 0.25
N TYR A 77 4.73 12.95 0.80
CA TYR A 77 3.33 12.74 1.04
C TYR A 77 2.61 13.96 0.47
N ASP A 78 1.95 13.79 -0.66
CA ASP A 78 1.25 14.86 -1.35
C ASP A 78 -0.27 14.64 -1.37
N GLN A 79 -0.98 15.48 -2.13
CA GLN A 79 -2.44 15.43 -2.23
C GLN A 79 -2.93 14.11 -2.83
N ASP A 80 -2.19 13.51 -3.76
CA ASP A 80 -2.54 12.24 -4.38
C ASP A 80 -2.40 11.09 -3.38
N ASP A 81 -1.39 11.13 -2.50
CA ASP A 81 -1.23 10.15 -1.42
C ASP A 81 -2.38 10.28 -0.40
N GLU A 82 -2.77 11.49 -0.01
CA GLU A 82 -3.94 11.70 0.85
C GLU A 82 -5.23 11.20 0.20
N GLU A 83 -5.43 11.47 -1.09
CA GLU A 83 -6.58 10.99 -1.87
C GLU A 83 -6.66 9.45 -1.85
N TYR A 84 -5.52 8.78 -2.04
CA TYR A 84 -5.44 7.32 -1.98
C TYR A 84 -5.76 6.77 -0.59
N HIS A 85 -5.16 7.33 0.46
CA HIS A 85 -5.37 6.87 1.84
C HIS A 85 -6.80 7.11 2.31
N ALA A 86 -7.40 8.27 2.01
CA ALA A 86 -8.79 8.56 2.32
C ALA A 86 -9.74 7.56 1.65
N TYR A 87 -9.46 7.21 0.39
CA TYR A 87 -10.22 6.19 -0.33
C TYR A 87 -10.08 4.80 0.32
N CYS A 88 -8.87 4.40 0.72
CA CYS A 88 -8.64 3.13 1.39
C CYS A 88 -9.34 3.02 2.74
N ILE A 89 -9.37 4.11 3.53
CA ILE A 89 -10.10 4.16 4.80
C ILE A 89 -11.60 3.98 4.56
N ALA A 90 -12.18 4.68 3.58
CA ALA A 90 -13.60 4.54 3.24
C ALA A 90 -13.95 3.12 2.75
N LEU A 91 -13.08 2.49 1.94
CA LEU A 91 -13.26 1.09 1.55
C LEU A 91 -13.15 0.14 2.74
N ALA A 92 -12.22 0.39 3.66
CA ALA A 92 -12.06 -0.41 4.86
C ALA A 92 -13.30 -0.33 5.76
N GLU A 93 -13.96 0.84 5.86
CA GLU A 93 -15.23 0.97 6.59
C GLU A 93 -16.32 0.10 5.98
N ARG A 94 -16.38 0.02 4.65
CA ARG A 94 -17.33 -0.86 3.94
C ARG A 94 -17.00 -2.33 4.15
N LEU A 95 -15.72 -2.70 4.15
CA LEU A 95 -15.26 -4.06 4.42
C LEU A 95 -15.60 -4.51 5.84
N ASP A 96 -15.30 -3.67 6.84
CA ASP A 96 -15.60 -3.97 8.26
C ASP A 96 -17.11 -4.07 8.50
N ARG A 97 -17.93 -3.31 7.77
CA ARG A 97 -19.40 -3.42 7.76
C ARG A 97 -19.94 -4.57 6.90
N GLN A 98 -19.07 -5.40 6.33
CA GLN A 98 -19.41 -6.53 5.46
C GLN A 98 -20.25 -6.12 4.22
N GLN A 99 -20.14 -4.87 3.77
CA GLN A 99 -20.84 -4.36 2.59
C GLN A 99 -20.11 -4.71 1.28
N ILE A 100 -18.83 -5.04 1.38
CA ILE A 100 -17.99 -5.54 0.29
C ILE A 100 -17.18 -6.72 0.79
N SER A 101 -16.80 -7.62 -0.11
CA SER A 101 -15.87 -8.71 0.16
C SER A 101 -14.41 -8.20 0.23
N PHE A 102 -13.54 -9.00 0.83
CA PHE A 102 -12.10 -8.72 0.83
C PHE A 102 -11.50 -8.70 -0.59
N ALA A 103 -12.03 -9.50 -1.51
CA ALA A 103 -11.62 -9.51 -2.91
C ALA A 103 -11.95 -8.16 -3.58
N GLU A 104 -13.16 -7.63 -3.37
CA GLU A 104 -13.56 -6.32 -3.88
C GLU A 104 -12.73 -5.19 -3.26
N PHE A 105 -12.48 -5.25 -1.95
CA PHE A 105 -11.58 -4.31 -1.26
C PHE A 105 -10.21 -4.24 -1.92
N ASN A 106 -9.59 -5.39 -2.20
CA ASN A 106 -8.27 -5.46 -2.84
C ASN A 106 -8.28 -5.00 -4.31
N ALA A 107 -9.33 -5.33 -5.06
CA ALA A 107 -9.44 -4.90 -6.45
C ALA A 107 -9.61 -3.37 -6.54
N LEU A 108 -10.51 -2.80 -5.74
CA LEU A 108 -10.83 -1.36 -5.77
C LEU A 108 -9.65 -0.49 -5.32
N ARG A 109 -8.92 -0.89 -4.26
CA ARG A 109 -7.71 -0.15 -3.84
C ARG A 109 -6.63 -0.16 -4.93
N LEU A 110 -6.44 -1.29 -5.62
CA LEU A 110 -5.46 -1.41 -6.69
C LEU A 110 -5.85 -0.56 -7.91
N GLU A 111 -7.12 -0.58 -8.28
CA GLU A 111 -7.67 0.27 -9.35
C GLU A 111 -7.41 1.75 -9.06
N ARG A 112 -7.75 2.20 -7.83
CA ARG A 112 -7.54 3.59 -7.43
C ARG A 112 -6.06 3.99 -7.47
N PHE A 113 -5.18 3.12 -6.99
CA PHE A 113 -3.74 3.34 -7.06
C PHE A 113 -3.28 3.54 -8.51
N ASN A 114 -3.70 2.65 -9.42
CA ASN A 114 -3.32 2.73 -10.84
C ASN A 114 -3.83 4.01 -11.50
N LEU A 115 -5.05 4.46 -11.19
CA LEU A 115 -5.60 5.73 -11.69
C LEU A 115 -4.75 6.93 -11.25
N ILE A 116 -4.34 6.96 -9.98
CA ILE A 116 -3.49 8.03 -9.44
C ILE A 116 -2.10 7.99 -10.09
N GLN A 117 -1.50 6.81 -10.24
CA GLN A 117 -0.21 6.67 -10.93
C GLN A 117 -0.27 7.13 -12.39
N ALA A 118 -1.32 6.78 -13.12
CA ALA A 118 -1.53 7.24 -14.50
C ALA A 118 -1.65 8.78 -14.58
N ARG A 119 -2.36 9.40 -13.62
CA ARG A 119 -2.47 10.86 -13.50
C ARG A 119 -1.10 11.52 -13.22
N ARG A 120 -0.29 10.95 -12.33
CA ARG A 120 1.07 11.46 -12.05
C ARG A 120 1.97 11.39 -13.27
N GLN A 121 1.91 10.28 -14.03
CA GLN A 121 2.69 10.11 -15.24
C GLN A 121 2.31 11.13 -16.32
N SER A 122 1.01 11.40 -16.52
CA SER A 122 0.56 12.38 -17.51
C SER A 122 0.98 13.82 -17.17
N LEU A 123 0.93 14.20 -15.89
CA LEU A 123 1.37 15.52 -15.42
C LEU A 123 2.90 15.72 -15.56
N ASN A 124 3.68 14.65 -15.35
CA ASN A 124 5.13 14.70 -15.54
C ASN A 124 5.54 14.82 -17.02
N TYR A 125 4.72 14.33 -17.95
CA TYR A 125 4.98 14.41 -19.39
C TYR A 125 4.64 15.79 -19.99
N GLN A 126 3.89 16.62 -19.25
CA GLN A 126 3.51 17.97 -19.64
C GLN A 126 4.46 19.07 -19.11
N ARG A 127 5.49 18.69 -18.34
CA ARG A 127 6.54 19.57 -17.83
C ARG A 127 7.83 19.37 -18.62
#